data_AF-A0A7C2TF92-F1
#
_entry.id   AF-A0A7C2TF92-F1
#
_cell.length_a   1.000
_cell.length_b   1.000
_cell.length_c   1.000
_cell.angle_alpha   90.00
_cell.angle_beta   90.00
_cell.angle_gamma   90.00
#
_symmetry.space_group_name_H-M   'P 1'
#
loop_
_entity.id
_entity.type
_entity.pdbx_description
1 polymer ?
#
loop_
_entity_poly.entity_id
_entity_poly.type
_entity_poly.pdbx_seq_one_letter_code
_entity_poly.pdbx_strand_id
1 'polypeptide(L)'
;MPTDPLVGAFADGILPTCFSDPPFFIRDQSKTHGNGRASLCDVGRSQRLLPHEIGHNLGLRHTNTPDTTAKDPETDWPYTDGTIQEYGFNFTNFQVVPRSTFDVMTYQANAWISPFHYKKLFDANGWSSTLAPAGMATQTYLVTGGLVYQDGRVDFYPFWQYSSAVSPENLPEGNEYCLELRDAGQAVLASRCFDLEFYSYEADLETEVSSFVEVLPVQPGTAAVVLRQGSTVLGQVPVSAHAPSVRLTQPNGGQALSSEATVKWTASDQDGDPLTFDLYYSSDDGITWSPVAANLSGMESYKLDLSSFSGGSTCRLRVAVSDGYHSTGDASDASFSVDDKPPLVGVVYPSAGAVISTTITSLAGYGYDLEEGELAGSSLAWTSDRDGKLGSGELLEDIFLTPGEHQITMKASDGQGHTSQASIIVKVYPQIVPGKSLFLPLIRRR
;
A
#
# COMPACT_ATOMS: atom_id res chain seq x y z
N MET A 1 -26.96 -20.68 -12.23
CA MET A 1 -26.85 -21.71 -11.18
C MET A 1 -26.23 -22.94 -11.81
N PRO A 2 -25.24 -23.58 -11.20
CA PRO A 2 -24.99 -23.76 -9.76
C PRO A 2 -24.11 -22.61 -9.19
N THR A 3 -24.37 -21.96 -8.06
CA THR A 3 -24.31 -22.39 -6.65
C THR A 3 -22.98 -23.03 -6.28
N ASP A 4 -21.98 -22.20 -6.00
CA ASP A 4 -20.77 -22.62 -5.28
C ASP A 4 -20.89 -22.17 -3.81
N PRO A 5 -20.75 -23.06 -2.82
CA PRO A 5 -21.03 -22.79 -1.42
C PRO A 5 -19.72 -22.44 -0.69
N LEU A 6 -19.46 -21.15 -0.48
CA LEU A 6 -18.41 -20.69 0.45
C LEU A 6 -18.92 -19.61 1.40
N VAL A 7 -20.19 -19.72 1.80
CA VAL A 7 -20.67 -19.10 3.05
C VAL A 7 -20.30 -20.05 4.19
N GLY A 8 -19.02 -20.01 4.57
CA GLY A 8 -18.48 -20.66 5.76
C GLY A 8 -18.18 -19.59 6.79
N ALA A 9 -18.82 -19.69 7.95
CA ALA A 9 -18.67 -18.80 9.09
C ALA A 9 -17.19 -18.55 9.46
N PHE A 10 -16.85 -17.29 9.71
CA PHE A 10 -15.59 -16.90 10.33
C PHE A 10 -15.57 -17.46 11.76
N ALA A 11 -14.72 -18.45 12.02
CA ALA A 11 -14.59 -19.05 13.34
C ALA A 11 -13.69 -18.23 14.29
N ASP A 12 -12.87 -17.29 13.82
CA ASP A 12 -11.84 -16.68 14.68
C ASP A 12 -11.70 -15.14 14.62
N GLY A 13 -12.58 -14.39 13.95
CA GLY A 13 -12.82 -12.95 14.21
C GLY A 13 -11.66 -11.92 14.13
N ILE A 14 -10.42 -12.31 13.79
CA ILE A 14 -9.26 -11.40 13.79
C ILE A 14 -9.07 -10.80 12.39
N LEU A 15 -9.30 -9.49 12.25
CA LEU A 15 -8.93 -8.71 11.07
C LEU A 15 -7.58 -8.02 11.36
N PRO A 16 -6.49 -8.33 10.63
CA PRO A 16 -5.18 -7.78 10.92
C PRO A 16 -5.09 -6.28 10.60
N THR A 17 -4.59 -5.49 11.54
CA THR A 17 -4.17 -4.10 11.30
C THR A 17 -2.70 -4.08 10.88
N CYS A 18 -2.41 -3.42 9.76
CA CYS A 18 -1.08 -3.33 9.20
C CYS A 18 -0.50 -1.92 9.49
N PHE A 19 0.62 -1.81 10.22
CA PHE A 19 1.30 -0.54 10.53
C PHE A 19 2.60 -0.40 9.72
N SER A 20 2.88 0.80 9.20
CA SER A 20 4.23 1.20 8.82
C SER A 20 5.04 1.51 10.08
N ASP A 21 6.38 1.52 10.01
CA ASP A 21 7.19 2.08 11.09
C ASP A 21 7.91 3.36 10.63
N PRO A 22 7.67 4.52 11.29
CA PRO A 22 6.67 4.72 12.35
C PRO A 22 5.23 4.59 11.81
N PRO A 23 4.25 4.25 12.66
CA PRO A 23 2.84 4.19 12.26
C PRO A 23 2.41 5.60 11.82
N PHE A 24 2.11 5.77 10.53
CA PHE A 24 1.68 7.04 9.96
C PHE A 24 0.16 7.17 10.10
N PHE A 25 -0.29 8.22 10.78
CA PHE A 25 -1.69 8.64 10.84
C PHE A 25 -1.79 9.99 10.14
N ILE A 26 -2.35 10.03 8.92
CA ILE A 26 -2.45 11.27 8.14
C ILE A 26 -3.71 12.05 8.54
N ARG A 27 -3.49 13.37 8.62
CA ARG A 27 -4.46 14.44 8.86
C ARG A 27 -5.47 14.56 7.71
N ASP A 28 -6.75 14.29 7.99
CA ASP A 28 -7.85 14.87 7.21
C ASP A 28 -8.76 15.74 8.11
N GLN A 29 -8.71 17.06 7.91
CA GLN A 29 -9.46 18.03 8.70
C GLN A 29 -10.93 18.19 8.31
N SER A 30 -11.48 17.45 7.34
CA SER A 30 -12.93 17.49 7.09
C SER A 30 -13.62 16.20 7.52
N LYS A 31 -14.53 16.34 8.47
CA LYS A 31 -15.49 15.31 8.83
C LYS A 31 -16.32 14.91 7.61
N THR A 32 -16.79 13.66 7.65
CA THR A 32 -17.85 13.05 6.84
C THR A 32 -17.50 12.81 5.37
N HIS A 33 -16.90 11.64 5.08
CA HIS A 33 -17.30 10.65 4.05
C HIS A 33 -16.06 9.82 3.62
N GLY A 34 -16.02 8.54 4.00
CA GLY A 34 -14.89 7.62 3.73
C GLY A 34 -13.94 7.46 4.92
N ASN A 35 -14.43 6.86 6.01
CA ASN A 35 -13.63 6.62 7.22
C ASN A 35 -12.82 5.32 7.11
N GLY A 36 -11.89 5.24 6.16
CA GLY A 36 -10.88 4.19 6.18
C GLY A 36 -9.97 4.40 7.38
N ARG A 37 -10.19 3.63 8.46
CA ARG A 37 -9.48 3.69 9.74
C ARG A 37 -8.54 2.50 9.85
N ALA A 38 -7.25 2.75 9.65
CA ALA A 38 -6.20 1.76 9.37
C ALA A 38 -6.50 0.88 8.16
N SER A 39 -5.46 0.42 7.46
CA SER A 39 -5.62 -0.66 6.49
C SER A 39 -5.97 -1.90 7.30
N LEU A 40 -7.26 -2.15 7.47
CA LEU A 40 -7.77 -3.47 7.82
C LEU A 40 -7.38 -4.37 6.66
N CYS A 41 -6.43 -5.25 6.90
CA CYS A 41 -6.03 -6.29 5.97
C CYS A 41 -7.14 -7.38 5.98
N ASP A 42 -8.32 -7.09 5.42
CA ASP A 42 -9.38 -8.09 5.21
C ASP A 42 -8.94 -9.06 4.11
N VAL A 43 -8.48 -10.24 4.53
CA VAL A 43 -8.01 -11.31 3.63
C VAL A 43 -9.16 -12.03 2.91
N GLY A 44 -10.42 -11.59 3.08
CA GLY A 44 -11.61 -12.25 2.55
C GLY A 44 -12.44 -11.46 1.54
N ARG A 45 -12.21 -10.15 1.36
CA ARG A 45 -12.97 -9.33 0.40
C ARG A 45 -12.06 -8.67 -0.64
N SER A 46 -12.55 -8.70 -1.89
CA SER A 46 -12.11 -7.96 -3.10
C SER A 46 -10.74 -7.26 -3.04
N GLN A 47 -9.82 -7.63 -3.94
CA GLN A 47 -8.50 -6.99 -4.17
C GLN A 47 -8.53 -5.44 -4.31
N ARG A 48 -9.71 -4.83 -4.51
CA ARG A 48 -9.93 -3.37 -4.58
C ARG A 48 -9.97 -2.70 -3.20
N LEU A 49 -10.54 -3.37 -2.19
CA LEU A 49 -10.88 -2.74 -0.91
C LEU A 49 -9.64 -2.33 -0.12
N LEU A 50 -8.64 -3.20 -0.06
CA LEU A 50 -7.42 -2.88 0.68
C LEU A 50 -6.70 -1.63 0.13
N PRO A 51 -6.40 -1.50 -1.18
CA PRO A 51 -5.86 -0.26 -1.74
C PRO A 51 -6.75 0.97 -1.56
N HIS A 52 -8.08 0.80 -1.59
CA HIS A 52 -9.05 1.88 -1.36
C HIS A 52 -8.96 2.42 0.08
N GLU A 53 -8.98 1.53 1.07
CA GLU A 53 -8.88 1.90 2.48
C GLU A 53 -7.47 2.41 2.85
N ILE A 54 -6.40 1.88 2.23
CA ILE A 54 -5.06 2.47 2.34
C ILE A 54 -5.09 3.91 1.81
N GLY A 55 -5.76 4.15 0.69
CA GLY A 55 -5.96 5.49 0.14
C GLY A 55 -6.56 6.45 1.17
N HIS A 56 -7.65 6.06 1.82
CA HIS A 56 -8.26 6.87 2.89
C HIS A 56 -7.31 7.15 4.06
N ASN A 57 -6.58 6.14 4.52
CA ASN A 57 -5.58 6.31 5.57
C ASN A 57 -4.43 7.25 5.20
N LEU A 58 -4.15 7.35 3.90
CA LEU A 58 -3.16 8.25 3.34
C LEU A 58 -3.75 9.61 2.91
N GLY A 59 -4.99 9.92 3.33
CA GLY A 59 -5.64 11.20 3.10
C GLY A 59 -6.26 11.35 1.71
N LEU A 60 -6.45 10.25 0.97
CA LEU A 60 -7.23 10.29 -0.26
C LEU A 60 -8.73 10.31 0.04
N ARG A 61 -9.47 11.04 -0.79
CA ARG A 61 -10.92 11.18 -0.71
C ARG A 61 -11.58 10.55 -1.91
N HIS A 62 -12.87 10.28 -1.81
CA HIS A 62 -13.65 9.90 -2.98
C HIS A 62 -13.66 11.02 -4.03
N THR A 63 -14.08 10.67 -5.25
CA THR A 63 -14.34 11.66 -6.29
C THR A 63 -15.61 12.46 -5.99
N ASN A 64 -15.77 13.64 -6.62
CA ASN A 64 -16.98 14.47 -6.45
C ASN A 64 -18.13 14.04 -7.38
N THR A 65 -17.96 12.90 -8.05
CA THR A 65 -18.79 12.52 -9.18
C THR A 65 -19.73 11.39 -8.77
N PRO A 66 -21.00 11.41 -9.20
CA PRO A 66 -21.97 10.40 -8.83
C PRO A 66 -21.76 9.13 -9.65
N ASP A 67 -20.70 8.38 -9.38
CA ASP A 67 -20.51 6.99 -9.82
C ASP A 67 -21.26 6.02 -8.90
N THR A 68 -22.56 6.26 -8.82
CA THR A 68 -23.58 5.46 -8.12
C THR A 68 -23.51 5.34 -6.59
N THR A 69 -22.39 5.57 -5.89
CA THR A 69 -22.37 5.52 -4.40
C THR A 69 -21.25 6.30 -3.68
N ALA A 70 -20.11 6.63 -4.33
CA ALA A 70 -18.98 7.34 -3.70
C ALA A 70 -18.92 8.82 -4.12
N LYS A 71 -19.71 9.68 -3.47
CA LYS A 71 -19.63 11.14 -3.71
C LYS A 71 -19.14 11.87 -2.47
N ASP A 72 -17.95 12.44 -2.57
CA ASP A 72 -17.47 13.42 -1.60
C ASP A 72 -17.66 14.85 -2.19
N PRO A 73 -18.55 15.68 -1.63
CA PRO A 73 -18.74 17.06 -2.10
C PRO A 73 -17.58 18.00 -1.73
N GLU A 74 -16.71 17.62 -0.81
CA GLU A 74 -15.57 18.41 -0.31
C GLU A 74 -14.21 17.97 -0.86
N THR A 75 -14.19 16.94 -1.70
CA THR A 75 -12.96 16.50 -2.38
C THR A 75 -12.40 17.57 -3.32
N ASP A 76 -11.08 17.54 -3.48
CA ASP A 76 -10.32 18.35 -4.43
C ASP A 76 -10.11 17.62 -5.78
N TRP A 77 -10.86 16.55 -6.02
CA TRP A 77 -10.90 15.84 -7.30
C TRP A 77 -11.15 16.82 -8.46
N PRO A 78 -10.20 16.97 -9.40
CA PRO A 78 -10.23 18.05 -10.38
C PRO A 78 -11.04 17.72 -11.65
N TYR A 79 -11.52 16.48 -11.79
CA TYR A 79 -12.13 15.97 -13.02
C TYR A 79 -13.65 15.90 -12.93
N THR A 80 -14.30 15.90 -14.09
CA THR A 80 -15.77 15.90 -14.22
C THR A 80 -16.43 14.54 -14.07
N ASP A 81 -15.64 13.46 -14.15
CA ASP A 81 -16.06 12.07 -13.91
C ASP A 81 -15.01 11.36 -13.03
N GLY A 82 -15.37 10.17 -12.52
CA GLY A 82 -14.52 9.37 -11.63
C GLY A 82 -13.48 8.53 -12.37
N THR A 83 -13.20 8.80 -13.65
CA THR A 83 -12.22 8.01 -14.42
C THR A 83 -10.79 8.52 -14.22
N ILE A 84 -9.80 7.67 -14.48
CA ILE A 84 -8.38 7.96 -14.27
C ILE A 84 -7.79 9.00 -15.24
N GLN A 85 -8.54 9.41 -16.27
CA GLN A 85 -8.22 10.44 -17.28
C GLN A 85 -7.02 10.17 -18.20
N GLU A 86 -6.02 9.42 -17.74
CA GLU A 86 -4.83 9.01 -18.46
C GLU A 86 -4.74 7.49 -18.49
N TYR A 87 -3.96 6.95 -19.43
CA TYR A 87 -3.75 5.51 -19.48
C TYR A 87 -2.89 5.05 -18.29
N GLY A 88 -3.36 4.04 -17.56
CA GLY A 88 -2.56 3.34 -16.57
C GLY A 88 -1.80 2.18 -17.20
N PHE A 89 -0.90 1.55 -16.43
CA PHE A 89 -0.17 0.37 -16.87
C PHE A 89 -0.02 -0.64 -15.73
N ASN A 90 -0.59 -1.83 -15.90
CA ASN A 90 -0.46 -2.92 -14.96
C ASN A 90 0.82 -3.71 -15.28
N PHE A 91 1.84 -3.54 -14.43
CA PHE A 91 3.14 -4.19 -14.59
C PHE A 91 3.13 -5.69 -14.27
N THR A 92 2.14 -6.18 -13.53
CA THR A 92 2.03 -7.62 -13.20
C THR A 92 1.67 -8.45 -14.43
N ASN A 93 0.84 -7.90 -15.32
CA ASN A 93 0.37 -8.60 -16.51
C ASN A 93 0.65 -7.86 -17.83
N PHE A 94 1.39 -6.75 -17.77
CA PHE A 94 1.78 -5.90 -18.90
C PHE A 94 0.60 -5.40 -19.73
N GLN A 95 -0.49 -5.01 -19.07
CA GLN A 95 -1.69 -4.48 -19.75
C GLN A 95 -1.83 -2.97 -19.57
N VAL A 96 -2.13 -2.28 -20.68
CA VAL A 96 -2.55 -0.88 -20.65
C VAL A 96 -3.95 -0.80 -20.05
N VAL A 97 -4.09 0.03 -19.02
CA VAL A 97 -5.36 0.33 -18.38
C VAL A 97 -5.97 1.53 -19.10
N PRO A 98 -7.17 1.41 -19.68
CA PRO A 98 -7.80 2.51 -20.40
C PRO A 98 -8.01 3.75 -19.54
N ARG A 99 -7.87 4.94 -20.12
CA ARG A 99 -8.16 6.21 -19.42
C ARG A 99 -9.60 6.34 -18.88
N SER A 100 -10.52 5.54 -19.42
CA SER A 100 -11.91 5.48 -18.99
C SER A 100 -12.15 4.53 -17.81
N THR A 101 -11.11 3.87 -17.31
CA THR A 101 -11.18 3.07 -16.09
C THR A 101 -11.42 3.98 -14.90
N PHE A 102 -12.21 3.53 -13.92
CA PHE A 102 -12.52 4.31 -12.73
C PHE A 102 -11.36 4.35 -11.74
N ASP A 103 -11.26 5.45 -10.98
CA ASP A 103 -10.23 5.65 -9.96
C ASP A 103 -10.41 4.70 -8.77
N VAL A 104 -9.32 4.30 -8.10
CA VAL A 104 -9.36 3.42 -6.93
C VAL A 104 -10.24 3.96 -5.81
N MET A 105 -10.35 5.28 -5.64
CA MET A 105 -11.21 5.96 -4.66
C MET A 105 -12.67 6.09 -5.11
N THR A 106 -13.05 5.35 -6.15
CA THR A 106 -14.45 5.10 -6.53
C THR A 106 -14.89 3.73 -6.03
N TYR A 107 -16.21 3.46 -6.04
CA TYR A 107 -16.76 2.13 -5.75
C TYR A 107 -16.94 1.24 -6.98
N GLN A 108 -16.38 1.63 -8.13
CA GLN A 108 -16.52 0.87 -9.36
C GLN A 108 -15.60 -0.36 -9.38
N ALA A 109 -16.08 -1.45 -9.98
CA ALA A 109 -15.27 -2.66 -10.15
C ALA A 109 -14.14 -2.42 -11.17
N ASN A 110 -13.02 -3.15 -11.02
CA ASN A 110 -11.83 -3.04 -11.87
C ASN A 110 -11.23 -1.63 -11.90
N ALA A 111 -11.23 -0.95 -10.75
CA ALA A 111 -10.66 0.38 -10.59
C ALA A 111 -9.12 0.38 -10.65
N TRP A 112 -8.55 1.54 -10.94
CA TRP A 112 -7.11 1.77 -11.06
C TRP A 112 -6.74 3.11 -10.41
N ILE A 113 -5.53 3.27 -9.89
CA ILE A 113 -5.12 4.56 -9.30
C ILE A 113 -4.93 5.62 -10.40
N SER A 114 -5.62 6.77 -10.29
CA SER A 114 -5.42 7.88 -11.23
C SER A 114 -4.08 8.57 -11.01
N PRO A 115 -3.53 9.27 -12.01
CA PRO A 115 -2.37 10.12 -11.83
C PRO A 115 -2.57 11.19 -10.75
N PHE A 116 -3.80 11.67 -10.54
CA PHE A 116 -4.10 12.64 -9.49
C PHE A 116 -3.87 12.05 -8.10
N HIS A 117 -4.49 10.91 -7.80
CA HIS A 117 -4.30 10.24 -6.51
C HIS A 117 -2.91 9.64 -6.35
N TYR A 118 -2.32 9.11 -7.43
CA TYR A 118 -0.93 8.67 -7.43
C TYR A 118 0.00 9.83 -7.07
N LYS A 119 -0.09 10.97 -7.76
CA LYS A 119 0.71 12.16 -7.42
C LYS A 119 0.41 12.68 -6.03
N LYS A 120 -0.80 12.59 -5.51
CA LYS A 120 -1.04 12.93 -4.11
C LYS A 120 -0.29 12.03 -3.15
N LEU A 121 -0.32 10.72 -3.37
CA LEU A 121 0.44 9.79 -2.53
C LEU A 121 1.96 9.98 -2.68
N PHE A 122 2.44 10.27 -3.89
CA PHE A 122 3.88 10.33 -4.22
C PHE A 122 4.50 11.75 -4.19
N ASP A 123 3.73 12.82 -4.33
CA ASP A 123 4.15 14.23 -4.15
C ASP A 123 3.90 14.68 -2.70
N ALA A 124 2.95 14.09 -1.96
CA ALA A 124 2.97 14.13 -0.49
C ALA A 124 4.20 13.38 0.07
N ASN A 125 4.82 12.53 -0.76
CA ASN A 125 6.18 12.01 -0.60
C ASN A 125 7.26 12.96 -1.18
N GLY A 126 7.05 14.27 -1.19
CA GLY A 126 8.04 15.06 -0.48
C GLY A 126 7.99 14.58 0.96
N TRP A 127 8.79 13.56 1.33
CA TRP A 127 8.90 12.97 2.67
C TRP A 127 9.33 14.04 3.66
N SER A 128 8.49 15.06 3.85
CA SER A 128 8.46 15.86 5.03
C SER A 128 7.82 14.95 6.06
N SER A 129 8.63 14.00 6.53
CA SER A 129 9.02 14.16 7.91
C SER A 129 9.24 15.67 8.10
N THR A 130 8.27 16.38 8.67
CA THR A 130 8.71 17.33 9.67
C THR A 130 9.47 16.47 10.66
N LEU A 131 10.75 16.21 10.35
CA LEU A 131 11.72 15.76 11.30
C LEU A 131 11.48 16.74 12.43
N ALA A 132 11.01 16.22 13.55
CA ALA A 132 10.89 17.03 14.72
C ALA A 132 12.23 17.76 14.84
N PRO A 133 12.22 19.11 14.96
CA PRO A 133 13.45 19.87 15.08
C PRO A 133 14.39 19.16 16.05
N ALA A 134 15.66 18.97 15.62
CA ALA A 134 16.63 18.25 16.42
C ALA A 134 16.63 18.79 17.87
N GLY A 135 16.33 17.92 18.84
CA GLY A 135 16.24 18.28 20.25
C GLY A 135 14.84 18.29 20.89
N MET A 136 13.77 17.91 20.17
CA MET A 136 12.48 17.64 20.84
C MET A 136 12.51 16.34 21.65
N ALA A 137 11.94 16.37 22.86
CA ALA A 137 11.75 15.18 23.67
C ALA A 137 10.75 14.23 22.98
N THR A 138 11.06 12.95 22.93
CA THR A 138 10.16 11.91 22.43
C THR A 138 9.17 11.49 23.51
N GLN A 139 7.92 11.26 23.12
CA GLN A 139 6.87 10.69 23.96
C GLN A 139 6.56 9.28 23.45
N THR A 140 6.36 8.33 24.37
CA THR A 140 5.84 7.01 24.01
C THR A 140 4.33 7.07 23.89
N TYR A 141 3.82 6.60 22.78
CA TYR A 141 2.40 6.49 22.47
C TYR A 141 1.99 5.03 22.40
N LEU A 142 0.81 4.76 22.93
CA LEU A 142 0.12 3.49 22.83
C LEU A 142 -0.83 3.57 21.63
N VAL A 143 -0.60 2.75 20.62
CA VAL A 143 -1.55 2.51 19.52
C VAL A 143 -2.34 1.26 19.85
N THR A 144 -3.64 1.34 19.69
CA THR A 144 -4.48 0.16 19.68
C THR A 144 -5.68 0.40 18.80
N GLY A 145 -6.32 -0.69 18.41
CA GLY A 145 -7.63 -0.66 17.80
C GLY A 145 -8.46 -1.80 18.31
N GLY A 146 -9.60 -1.99 17.67
CA GLY A 146 -10.45 -3.12 17.97
C GLY A 146 -11.79 -3.02 17.26
N LEU A 147 -12.62 -4.01 17.55
CA LEU A 147 -14.00 -4.09 17.10
C LEU A 147 -14.93 -3.84 18.28
N VAL A 148 -15.95 -3.02 18.05
CA VAL A 148 -17.06 -2.80 18.98
C VAL A 148 -18.33 -3.26 18.30
N TYR A 149 -19.12 -4.05 18.99
CA TYR A 149 -20.39 -4.59 18.49
C TYR A 149 -21.57 -3.84 19.12
N GLN A 150 -22.70 -3.77 18.42
CA GLN A 150 -23.89 -3.08 18.91
C GLN A 150 -24.45 -3.67 20.23
N ASP A 151 -24.16 -4.94 20.49
CA ASP A 151 -24.51 -5.62 21.75
C ASP A 151 -23.61 -5.24 22.94
N GLY A 152 -22.61 -4.38 22.72
CA GLY A 152 -21.66 -3.89 23.72
C GLY A 152 -20.40 -4.75 23.88
N ARG A 153 -20.25 -5.85 23.12
CA ARG A 153 -19.02 -6.63 23.11
C ARG A 153 -17.88 -5.83 22.47
N VAL A 154 -16.66 -6.06 22.95
CA VAL A 154 -15.43 -5.44 22.44
C VAL A 154 -14.38 -6.51 22.24
N ASP A 155 -13.79 -6.55 21.04
CA ASP A 155 -12.60 -7.34 20.74
C ASP A 155 -11.43 -6.38 20.52
N PHE A 156 -10.51 -6.27 21.49
CA PHE A 156 -9.32 -5.44 21.33
C PHE A 156 -8.30 -6.10 20.42
N TYR A 157 -7.62 -5.29 19.61
CA TYR A 157 -6.40 -5.67 18.94
C TYR A 157 -5.19 -5.49 19.86
N PRO A 158 -4.05 -6.13 19.54
CA PRO A 158 -2.81 -5.96 20.27
C PRO A 158 -2.41 -4.50 20.38
N PHE A 159 -1.83 -4.15 21.53
CA PHE A 159 -1.40 -2.80 21.83
C PHE A 159 0.07 -2.65 21.51
N TRP A 160 0.42 -1.58 20.81
CA TRP A 160 1.79 -1.31 20.38
C TRP A 160 2.28 0.02 20.95
N GLN A 161 3.50 0.02 21.47
CA GLN A 161 4.14 1.22 21.99
C GLN A 161 5.22 1.70 21.02
N TYR A 162 5.16 2.97 20.66
CA TYR A 162 6.16 3.60 19.80
C TYR A 162 6.52 5.00 20.32
N SER A 163 7.75 5.42 20.07
CA SER A 163 8.23 6.73 20.48
C SER A 163 8.19 7.69 19.32
N SER A 164 7.53 8.84 19.50
CA SER A 164 7.50 9.92 18.51
C SER A 164 7.73 11.26 19.20
N ALA A 165 8.40 12.17 18.49
CA ALA A 165 8.54 13.56 18.91
C ALA A 165 7.36 14.44 18.45
N VAL A 166 6.53 13.94 17.54
CA VAL A 166 5.30 14.58 17.07
C VAL A 166 4.11 13.82 17.63
N SER A 167 3.15 14.54 18.21
CA SER A 167 1.91 13.90 18.65
C SER A 167 1.17 13.33 17.45
N PRO A 168 0.84 12.04 17.47
CA PRO A 168 -0.02 11.42 16.47
C PRO A 168 -1.37 12.11 16.48
N GLU A 169 -1.92 12.36 15.29
CA GLU A 169 -3.28 12.84 15.19
C GLU A 169 -4.24 11.68 15.39
N ASN A 170 -5.28 11.93 16.18
CA ASN A 170 -6.42 11.04 16.29
C ASN A 170 -7.60 11.76 15.67
N LEU A 171 -8.16 11.20 14.61
CA LEU A 171 -9.39 11.67 13.97
C LEU A 171 -10.23 10.43 13.63
N PRO A 172 -11.56 10.50 13.79
CA PRO A 172 -12.38 11.66 14.15
C PRO A 172 -12.51 11.92 15.66
N GLU A 173 -12.94 13.12 16.02
CA GLU A 173 -13.31 13.49 17.39
C GLU A 173 -14.79 13.20 17.67
N GLY A 174 -15.09 12.79 18.90
CA GLY A 174 -16.44 12.49 19.37
C GLY A 174 -16.52 12.49 20.89
N ASN A 175 -17.67 12.09 21.43
CA ASN A 175 -17.92 12.07 22.87
C ASN A 175 -18.68 10.84 23.37
N GLU A 176 -19.12 9.96 22.47
CA GLU A 176 -19.89 8.78 22.82
C GLU A 176 -19.00 7.67 23.40
N TYR A 177 -17.92 7.34 22.70
CA TYR A 177 -16.95 6.34 23.13
C TYR A 177 -15.69 7.03 23.63
N CYS A 178 -15.08 6.49 24.68
CA CYS A 178 -13.80 6.99 25.18
C CYS A 178 -12.88 5.83 25.55
N LEU A 179 -11.67 5.88 25.00
CA LEU A 179 -10.54 5.04 25.40
C LEU A 179 -9.76 5.78 26.49
N GLU A 180 -9.52 5.13 27.62
CA GLU A 180 -8.96 5.75 28.82
C GLU A 180 -7.79 4.94 29.37
N LEU A 181 -6.71 5.63 29.71
CA LEU A 181 -5.67 5.09 30.58
C LEU A 181 -6.07 5.39 32.02
N ARG A 182 -6.28 4.37 32.84
CA ARG A 182 -6.67 4.52 34.24
C ARG A 182 -5.61 3.98 35.18
N ASP A 183 -5.46 4.62 36.33
CA ASP A 183 -4.62 4.11 37.41
C ASP A 183 -5.34 3.02 38.23
N ALA A 184 -4.62 2.44 39.21
CA ALA A 184 -5.17 1.40 40.08
C ALA A 184 -6.34 1.90 40.96
N GLY A 185 -6.43 3.22 41.19
CA GLY A 185 -7.54 3.87 41.88
C GLY A 185 -8.71 4.24 40.97
N GLN A 186 -8.69 3.83 39.69
CA GLN A 186 -9.66 4.18 38.65
C GLN A 186 -9.67 5.65 38.23
N ALA A 187 -8.66 6.45 38.62
CA ALA A 187 -8.52 7.80 38.10
C ALA A 187 -8.08 7.78 36.64
N VAL A 188 -8.71 8.61 35.82
CA VAL A 188 -8.37 8.75 34.40
C VAL A 188 -7.09 9.58 34.29
N LEU A 189 -6.01 8.97 33.77
CA LEU A 189 -4.71 9.60 33.54
C LEU A 189 -4.63 10.25 32.16
N ALA A 190 -5.20 9.59 31.15
CA ALA A 190 -5.36 10.11 29.79
C ALA A 190 -6.66 9.56 29.21
N SER A 191 -7.29 10.32 28.31
CA SER A 191 -8.52 9.91 27.65
C SER A 191 -8.54 10.42 26.22
N ARG A 192 -9.11 9.60 25.33
CA ARG A 192 -9.41 9.95 23.96
C ARG A 192 -10.82 9.52 23.64
N CYS A 193 -11.67 10.47 23.25
CA CYS A 193 -13.06 10.20 22.90
C CYS A 193 -13.31 10.37 21.41
N PHE A 194 -14.18 9.51 20.90
CA PHE A 194 -14.52 9.36 19.48
C PHE A 194 -15.95 8.82 19.36
N ASP A 195 -16.52 8.98 18.17
CA ASP A 195 -17.80 8.40 17.84
C ASP A 195 -17.59 7.24 16.85
N LEU A 196 -18.34 6.16 17.06
CA LEU A 196 -18.37 5.00 16.18
C LEU A 196 -19.56 5.09 15.24
N GLU A 197 -19.42 4.46 14.08
CA GLU A 197 -20.45 4.44 13.07
C GLU A 197 -20.73 3.01 12.64
N PHE A 198 -21.95 2.57 12.94
CA PHE A 198 -22.43 1.21 12.68
C PHE A 198 -23.13 1.14 11.32
N TYR A 199 -22.45 1.65 10.30
CA TYR A 199 -22.99 1.72 8.95
C TYR A 199 -21.85 1.68 7.93
N SER A 200 -21.98 0.79 6.95
CA SER A 200 -21.07 0.70 5.82
C SER A 200 -21.64 1.51 4.67
N TYR A 201 -21.04 2.65 4.39
CA TYR A 201 -21.38 3.47 3.21
C TYR A 201 -21.08 2.75 1.90
N GLU A 202 -20.05 1.90 1.87
CA GLU A 202 -19.73 1.10 0.69
C GLU A 202 -20.85 0.11 0.34
N ALA A 203 -21.42 -0.53 1.37
CA ALA A 203 -22.45 -1.53 1.22
C ALA A 203 -23.87 -0.96 1.32
N ASP A 204 -24.01 0.35 1.60
CA ASP A 204 -25.27 1.02 1.95
C ASP A 204 -26.08 0.18 2.96
N LEU A 205 -25.43 -0.21 4.06
CA LEU A 205 -25.97 -1.19 5.00
C LEU A 205 -25.53 -0.90 6.43
N GLU A 206 -26.49 -0.97 7.36
CA GLU A 206 -26.22 -0.96 8.80
C GLU A 206 -25.34 -2.17 9.20
N THR A 207 -24.37 -1.94 10.06
CA THR A 207 -23.44 -2.97 10.53
C THR A 207 -23.64 -3.25 12.01
N GLU A 208 -23.52 -4.51 12.41
CA GLU A 208 -23.56 -4.90 13.83
C GLU A 208 -22.24 -4.62 14.55
N VAL A 209 -21.21 -4.17 13.81
CA VAL A 209 -19.84 -3.97 14.28
C VAL A 209 -19.22 -2.74 13.64
N SER A 210 -18.42 -2.01 14.42
CA SER A 210 -17.59 -0.88 13.98
C SER A 210 -16.16 -1.06 14.51
N SER A 211 -15.16 -0.53 13.79
CA SER A 211 -13.78 -0.53 14.24
C SER A 211 -13.35 0.84 14.80
N PHE A 212 -12.32 0.84 15.63
CA PHE A 212 -11.58 2.03 16.04
C PHE A 212 -10.08 1.77 15.98
N VAL A 213 -9.31 2.85 15.83
CA VAL A 213 -7.88 2.88 16.06
C VAL A 213 -7.58 4.21 16.73
N GLU A 214 -6.97 4.17 17.89
CA GLU A 214 -6.70 5.35 18.69
C GLU A 214 -5.30 5.30 19.27
N VAL A 215 -4.74 6.49 19.46
CA VAL A 215 -3.41 6.68 20.01
C VAL A 215 -3.48 7.48 21.30
N LEU A 216 -2.92 6.96 22.40
CA LEU A 216 -2.84 7.68 23.67
C LEU A 216 -1.39 7.85 24.12
N PRO A 217 -1.01 9.01 24.69
CA PRO A 217 0.30 9.14 25.31
C PRO A 217 0.37 8.22 26.54
N VAL A 218 1.34 7.31 26.57
CA VAL A 218 1.55 6.40 27.70
C VAL A 218 1.78 7.22 28.97
N GLN A 219 0.98 6.95 30.00
CA GLN A 219 1.07 7.62 31.29
C GLN A 219 1.70 6.71 32.35
N PRO A 220 2.71 7.18 33.10
CA PRO A 220 3.21 6.47 34.27
C PRO A 220 2.09 6.18 35.27
N GLY A 221 2.06 4.97 35.83
CA GLY A 221 1.02 4.54 36.78
C GLY A 221 -0.28 4.06 36.15
N THR A 222 -0.36 3.96 34.81
CA THR A 222 -1.46 3.27 34.14
C THR A 222 -1.52 1.82 34.61
N ALA A 223 -2.71 1.39 35.05
CA ALA A 223 -3.00 0.03 35.50
C ALA A 223 -3.96 -0.70 34.55
N ALA A 224 -4.76 0.03 33.75
CA ALA A 224 -5.61 -0.56 32.72
C ALA A 224 -5.90 0.44 31.60
N VAL A 225 -6.13 -0.10 30.39
CA VAL A 225 -6.80 0.60 29.30
C VAL A 225 -8.27 0.22 29.31
N VAL A 226 -9.16 1.20 29.25
CA VAL A 226 -10.60 1.01 29.36
C VAL A 226 -11.30 1.66 28.18
N LEU A 227 -12.12 0.90 27.46
CA LEU A 227 -13.07 1.43 26.49
C LEU A 227 -14.45 1.54 27.14
N ARG A 228 -15.02 2.74 27.11
CA ARG A 228 -16.38 3.00 27.61
C ARG A 228 -17.25 3.66 26.55
N GLN A 229 -18.56 3.45 26.68
CA GLN A 229 -19.62 4.19 25.97
C GLN A 229 -20.44 4.96 27.00
N GLY A 230 -20.43 6.29 26.95
CA GLY A 230 -20.97 7.12 28.02
C GLY A 230 -20.35 6.74 29.37
N SER A 231 -21.16 6.37 30.36
CA SER A 231 -20.68 5.90 31.67
C SER A 231 -20.39 4.39 31.76
N THR A 232 -20.73 3.62 30.73
CA THR A 232 -20.67 2.15 30.75
C THR A 232 -19.32 1.68 30.24
N VAL A 233 -18.60 0.88 31.03
CA VAL A 233 -17.39 0.18 30.57
C VAL A 233 -17.80 -0.97 29.66
N LEU A 234 -17.29 -0.97 28.43
CA LEU A 234 -17.54 -2.02 27.45
C LEU A 234 -16.45 -3.10 27.47
N GLY A 235 -15.19 -2.68 27.64
CA GLY A 235 -14.05 -3.58 27.69
C GLY A 235 -12.87 -2.96 28.43
N GLN A 236 -11.98 -3.80 28.94
CA GLN A 236 -10.75 -3.36 29.59
C GLN A 236 -9.60 -4.34 29.32
N VAL A 237 -8.39 -3.79 29.25
CA VAL A 237 -7.14 -4.54 29.17
C VAL A 237 -6.25 -4.11 30.34
N PRO A 238 -5.95 -5.00 31.30
CA PRO A 238 -5.03 -4.69 32.38
C PRO A 238 -3.61 -4.51 31.85
N VAL A 239 -2.84 -3.63 32.48
CA VAL A 239 -1.41 -3.52 32.20
C VAL A 239 -0.70 -4.71 32.86
N SER A 240 0.02 -5.49 32.05
CA SER A 240 0.89 -6.59 32.50
C SER A 240 2.01 -6.06 33.40
N ALA A 241 2.47 -6.90 34.33
CA ALA A 241 3.45 -6.50 35.34
C ALA A 241 4.87 -6.44 34.76
N HIS A 242 5.16 -7.28 33.78
CA HIS A 242 6.45 -7.40 33.12
C HIS A 242 6.27 -7.25 31.61
N ALA A 243 7.19 -6.54 30.95
CA ALA A 243 7.21 -6.46 29.50
C ALA A 243 7.71 -7.77 28.87
N PRO A 244 7.26 -8.11 27.66
CA PRO A 244 7.70 -9.31 26.96
C PRO A 244 9.15 -9.16 26.49
N SER A 245 9.79 -10.27 26.22
CA SER A 245 11.13 -10.33 25.63
C SER A 245 11.08 -11.09 24.30
N VAL A 246 11.85 -10.64 23.33
CA VAL A 246 12.04 -11.33 22.06
C VAL A 246 13.50 -11.27 21.65
N ARG A 247 13.97 -12.31 20.95
CA ARG A 247 15.27 -12.36 20.33
C ARG A 247 15.16 -12.93 18.93
N LEU A 248 15.55 -12.15 17.93
CA LEU A 248 15.68 -12.61 16.55
C LEU A 248 16.90 -13.53 16.46
N THR A 249 16.73 -14.70 15.86
CA THR A 249 17.79 -15.72 15.78
C THR A 249 18.18 -16.03 14.34
N GLN A 250 17.30 -15.79 13.38
CA GLN A 250 17.58 -16.00 11.97
C GLN A 250 16.63 -15.17 11.09
N PRO A 251 17.10 -14.65 9.96
CA PRO A 251 18.47 -14.18 9.70
C PRO A 251 18.97 -13.22 10.79
N ASN A 252 20.27 -13.33 11.13
CA ASN A 252 20.86 -12.55 12.23
C ASN A 252 22.26 -12.00 11.90
N GLY A 253 22.65 -12.03 10.61
CA GLY A 253 23.90 -11.45 10.12
C GLY A 253 24.73 -12.38 9.24
N GLY A 254 25.29 -11.82 8.17
CA GLY A 254 26.25 -12.45 7.25
C GLY A 254 25.65 -13.52 6.32
N GLN A 255 24.36 -13.83 6.41
CA GLN A 255 23.72 -14.72 5.45
C GLN A 255 23.64 -14.05 4.07
N ALA A 256 23.73 -14.85 3.01
CA ALA A 256 23.36 -14.45 1.66
C ALA A 256 22.06 -15.16 1.31
N LEU A 257 21.00 -14.39 1.07
CA LEU A 257 19.65 -14.86 0.82
C LEU A 257 19.25 -14.48 -0.61
N SER A 258 18.30 -15.23 -1.17
CA SER A 258 17.80 -14.97 -2.53
C SER A 258 16.30 -14.69 -2.49
N SER A 259 15.47 -15.60 -3.01
CA SER A 259 14.03 -15.41 -3.13
C SER A 259 13.24 -15.70 -1.86
N GLU A 260 13.81 -16.43 -0.89
CA GLU A 260 13.10 -16.80 0.34
C GLU A 260 14.03 -16.79 1.55
N ALA A 261 13.46 -16.52 2.72
CA ALA A 261 14.10 -16.63 4.02
C ALA A 261 13.17 -17.30 5.04
N THR A 262 13.75 -18.06 5.96
CA THR A 262 13.02 -18.50 7.16
C THR A 262 13.42 -17.60 8.31
N VAL A 263 12.50 -16.74 8.74
CA VAL A 263 12.64 -15.89 9.91
C VAL A 263 12.36 -16.73 11.16
N LYS A 264 13.19 -16.61 12.20
CA LYS A 264 13.04 -17.30 13.48
C LYS A 264 13.38 -16.39 14.63
N TRP A 265 12.60 -16.49 15.70
CA TRP A 265 12.83 -15.77 16.94
C TRP A 265 12.50 -16.66 18.14
N THR A 266 12.95 -16.25 19.31
CA THR A 266 12.51 -16.81 20.60
C THR A 266 11.88 -15.70 21.40
N ALA A 267 10.79 -15.95 22.10
CA ALA A 267 10.15 -14.96 22.94
C ALA A 267 9.73 -15.54 24.29
N SER A 268 9.66 -14.70 25.31
CA SER A 268 9.12 -15.10 26.60
C SER A 268 8.47 -13.95 27.33
N ASP A 269 7.44 -14.30 28.09
CA ASP A 269 6.71 -13.42 28.96
C ASP A 269 6.68 -14.03 30.38
N GLN A 270 6.90 -13.21 31.41
CA GLN A 270 6.97 -13.69 32.80
C GLN A 270 5.60 -13.88 33.43
N ASP A 271 4.61 -13.14 32.94
CA ASP A 271 3.23 -13.17 33.44
C ASP A 271 2.42 -14.26 32.73
N GLY A 272 2.94 -14.77 31.61
CA GLY A 272 2.32 -15.80 30.79
C GLY A 272 1.29 -15.24 29.82
N ASP A 273 1.37 -13.93 29.53
CA ASP A 273 0.46 -13.25 28.63
C ASP A 273 0.63 -13.76 27.18
N PRO A 274 -0.46 -13.84 26.39
CA PRO A 274 -0.39 -14.21 24.99
C PRO A 274 0.46 -13.21 24.19
N LEU A 275 1.44 -13.73 23.44
CA LEU A 275 2.33 -12.90 22.63
C LEU A 275 1.87 -12.78 21.19
N THR A 276 1.92 -11.55 20.68
CA THR A 276 1.69 -11.18 19.28
C THR A 276 2.97 -10.62 18.67
N PHE A 277 3.30 -10.99 17.43
CA PHE A 277 4.50 -10.54 16.73
C PHE A 277 4.20 -9.80 15.43
N ASP A 278 5.00 -8.77 15.17
CA ASP A 278 5.10 -8.09 13.88
C ASP A 278 6.53 -8.24 13.34
N LEU A 279 6.65 -8.48 12.03
CA LEU A 279 7.92 -8.64 11.33
C LEU A 279 8.13 -7.49 10.35
N TYR A 280 9.37 -7.01 10.29
CA TYR A 280 9.78 -5.93 9.41
C TYR A 280 11.08 -6.27 8.69
N TYR A 281 11.21 -5.77 7.47
CA TYR A 281 12.39 -5.90 6.61
C TYR A 281 12.93 -4.53 6.25
N SER A 282 14.25 -4.41 6.17
CA SER A 282 14.95 -3.21 5.70
C SER A 282 16.03 -3.62 4.71
N SER A 283 16.17 -2.86 3.63
CA SER A 283 17.27 -2.97 2.65
C SER A 283 18.38 -1.93 2.87
N ASP A 284 18.17 -0.96 3.77
CA ASP A 284 19.00 0.23 3.96
C ASP A 284 19.60 0.32 5.37
N ASP A 285 20.01 -0.83 5.93
CA ASP A 285 20.63 -0.96 7.25
C ASP A 285 19.77 -0.48 8.43
N GLY A 286 18.45 -0.56 8.28
CA GLY A 286 17.46 -0.22 9.31
C GLY A 286 17.11 1.26 9.37
N ILE A 287 17.43 2.03 8.32
CA ILE A 287 16.99 3.43 8.19
C ILE A 287 15.48 3.48 7.92
N THR A 288 14.99 2.65 7.00
CA THR A 288 13.57 2.46 6.71
C THR A 288 13.15 1.00 6.87
N TRP A 289 11.90 0.79 7.28
CA TRP A 289 11.37 -0.53 7.59
C TRP A 289 10.05 -0.77 6.87
N SER A 290 10.00 -1.83 6.07
CA SER A 290 8.80 -2.32 5.40
C SER A 290 8.14 -3.43 6.22
N PRO A 291 6.82 -3.41 6.42
CA PRO A 291 6.13 -4.49 7.10
C PRO A 291 6.21 -5.78 6.27
N VAL A 292 6.51 -6.89 6.94
CA VAL A 292 6.55 -8.24 6.36
C VAL A 292 5.29 -9.01 6.71
N ALA A 293 4.95 -9.02 8.00
CA ALA A 293 3.80 -9.71 8.54
C ALA A 293 3.38 -9.04 9.85
N ALA A 294 2.08 -9.03 10.14
CA ALA A 294 1.55 -8.41 11.35
C ALA A 294 0.61 -9.36 12.08
N ASN A 295 0.46 -9.15 13.38
CA ASN A 295 -0.46 -9.88 14.27
C ASN A 295 -0.24 -11.40 14.27
N LEU A 296 1.02 -11.85 14.18
CA LEU A 296 1.36 -13.26 14.26
C LEU A 296 1.21 -13.76 15.71
N SER A 297 0.49 -14.85 15.93
CA SER A 297 0.28 -15.42 17.27
C SER A 297 0.60 -16.92 17.30
N GLY A 298 1.16 -17.39 18.42
CA GLY A 298 1.50 -18.81 18.59
C GLY A 298 2.59 -19.33 17.64
N MET A 299 3.43 -18.45 17.09
CA MET A 299 4.51 -18.81 16.16
C MET A 299 5.84 -18.22 16.60
N GLU A 300 6.92 -18.94 16.28
CA GLU A 300 8.32 -18.52 16.49
C GLU A 300 9.13 -18.55 15.18
N SER A 301 8.45 -18.77 14.06
CA SER A 301 9.05 -18.78 12.74
C SER A 301 8.06 -18.35 11.66
N TYR A 302 8.57 -17.72 10.62
CA TYR A 302 7.81 -17.25 9.47
C TYR A 302 8.60 -17.48 8.17
N LYS A 303 7.92 -17.91 7.10
CA LYS A 303 8.50 -18.02 5.76
C LYS A 303 8.29 -16.71 5.01
N LEU A 304 9.39 -15.99 4.79
CA LEU A 304 9.43 -14.72 4.09
C LEU A 304 9.77 -14.94 2.62
N ASP A 305 8.88 -14.50 1.72
CA ASP A 305 9.17 -14.34 0.30
C ASP A 305 9.87 -12.99 0.07
N LEU A 306 11.12 -13.04 -0.37
CA LEU A 306 11.97 -11.89 -0.62
C LEU A 306 11.89 -11.39 -2.08
N SER A 307 11.10 -12.04 -2.94
CA SER A 307 10.97 -11.64 -4.35
C SER A 307 10.32 -10.27 -4.55
N SER A 308 9.52 -9.82 -3.58
CA SER A 308 8.82 -8.53 -3.61
C SER A 308 9.49 -7.45 -2.77
N PHE A 309 10.68 -7.73 -2.23
CA PHE A 309 11.45 -6.78 -1.43
C PHE A 309 12.75 -6.43 -2.15
N SER A 310 13.12 -5.15 -2.09
CA SER A 310 14.40 -4.68 -2.61
C SER A 310 15.56 -5.46 -1.97
N GLY A 311 16.50 -5.94 -2.79
CA GLY A 311 17.75 -6.56 -2.38
C GLY A 311 18.75 -5.58 -1.78
N GLY A 312 19.96 -6.08 -1.54
CA GLY A 312 21.06 -5.26 -1.06
C GLY A 312 22.06 -6.02 -0.20
N SER A 313 23.16 -5.35 0.13
CA SER A 313 24.23 -5.90 0.97
C SER A 313 24.09 -5.58 2.47
N THR A 314 23.16 -4.68 2.80
CA THR A 314 22.97 -4.13 4.15
C THR A 314 21.56 -4.39 4.68
N CYS A 315 20.98 -5.54 4.32
CA CYS A 315 19.62 -5.86 4.72
C CYS A 315 19.55 -6.21 6.21
N ARG A 316 18.40 -5.88 6.84
CA ARG A 316 18.07 -6.15 8.24
C ARG A 316 16.68 -6.74 8.37
N LEU A 317 16.46 -7.46 9.46
CA LEU A 317 15.15 -7.91 9.90
C LEU A 317 14.90 -7.43 11.32
N ARG A 318 13.64 -7.21 11.66
CA ARG A 318 13.21 -6.89 13.01
C ARG A 318 11.93 -7.64 13.35
N VAL A 319 11.87 -8.15 14.56
CA VAL A 319 10.67 -8.68 15.19
C VAL A 319 10.26 -7.75 16.33
N ALA A 320 9.03 -7.29 16.32
CA ALA A 320 8.41 -6.64 17.47
C ALA A 320 7.47 -7.65 18.13
N VAL A 321 7.35 -7.60 19.45
CA VAL A 321 6.46 -8.44 20.25
C VAL A 321 5.60 -7.56 21.15
N SER A 322 4.32 -7.90 21.29
CA SER A 322 3.37 -7.30 22.23
C SER A 322 2.78 -8.40 23.12
N ASP A 323 2.64 -8.11 24.41
CA ASP A 323 1.92 -8.93 25.40
C ASP A 323 0.45 -8.51 25.60
N GLY A 324 -0.01 -7.54 24.79
CA GLY A 324 -1.33 -6.91 24.96
C GLY A 324 -1.30 -5.55 25.65
N TYR A 325 -0.16 -5.06 26.14
CA TYR A 325 0.03 -3.67 26.54
C TYR A 325 1.46 -3.16 26.32
N HIS A 326 2.47 -3.88 26.83
CA HIS A 326 3.87 -3.59 26.59
C HIS A 326 4.29 -4.17 25.25
N SER A 327 5.19 -3.45 24.58
CA SER A 327 5.82 -3.99 23.39
C SER A 327 7.33 -3.79 23.43
N THR A 328 8.05 -4.81 23.01
CA THR A 328 9.50 -4.78 22.83
C THR A 328 9.85 -5.27 21.43
N GLY A 329 11.12 -5.23 21.06
CA GLY A 329 11.54 -5.74 19.76
C GLY A 329 13.03 -6.05 19.73
N ASP A 330 13.41 -6.83 18.73
CA ASP A 330 14.79 -7.17 18.45
C ASP A 330 15.04 -7.11 16.94
N ALA A 331 16.24 -6.69 16.56
CA ALA A 331 16.67 -6.61 15.17
C ALA A 331 17.89 -7.51 14.94
N SER A 332 18.13 -7.89 13.70
CA SER A 332 19.28 -8.72 13.33
C SER A 332 20.59 -8.09 13.78
N ASP A 333 21.42 -8.84 14.52
CA ASP A 333 22.68 -8.39 15.13
C ASP A 333 23.66 -7.76 14.12
N ALA A 334 23.74 -8.33 12.92
CA ALA A 334 24.51 -7.80 11.80
C ALA A 334 23.69 -7.82 10.50
N SER A 335 24.12 -7.04 9.50
CA SER A 335 23.48 -7.04 8.19
C SER A 335 23.68 -8.38 7.50
N PHE A 336 22.73 -8.76 6.67
CA PHE A 336 22.81 -9.87 5.74
C PHE A 336 22.59 -9.34 4.31
N SER A 337 22.89 -10.13 3.29
CA SER A 337 22.63 -9.74 1.91
C SER A 337 21.41 -10.47 1.35
N VAL A 338 20.67 -9.78 0.50
CA VAL A 338 19.63 -10.36 -0.34
C VAL A 338 19.99 -10.05 -1.79
N ASP A 339 19.95 -11.05 -2.66
CA ASP A 339 20.20 -10.88 -4.09
C ASP A 339 19.33 -9.74 -4.65
N ASP A 340 19.94 -8.88 -5.49
CA ASP A 340 19.23 -7.84 -6.23
C ASP A 340 18.31 -8.46 -7.28
N LYS A 341 17.29 -7.72 -7.70
CA LYS A 341 16.22 -8.25 -8.55
C LYS A 341 16.48 -7.75 -9.96
N PRO A 342 16.19 -8.57 -10.99
CA PRO A 342 16.26 -8.08 -12.35
C PRO A 342 15.15 -7.02 -12.56
N PRO A 343 15.39 -6.01 -13.41
CA PRO A 343 14.38 -5.03 -13.74
C PRO A 343 13.08 -5.65 -14.27
N LEU A 344 11.96 -5.03 -13.94
CA LEU A 344 10.70 -5.18 -14.66
C LEU A 344 10.72 -4.28 -15.89
N VAL A 345 10.22 -4.79 -17.02
CA VAL A 345 10.29 -4.09 -18.30
C VAL A 345 9.06 -4.39 -19.13
N GLY A 346 8.42 -3.35 -19.66
CA GLY A 346 7.19 -3.47 -20.44
C GLY A 346 7.20 -2.57 -21.67
N VAL A 347 6.74 -3.11 -22.79
CA VAL A 347 6.45 -2.30 -23.98
C VAL A 347 5.00 -1.82 -23.90
N VAL A 348 4.82 -0.50 -23.82
CA VAL A 348 3.52 0.16 -23.64
C VAL A 348 2.89 0.47 -25.00
N TYR A 349 3.69 0.95 -25.95
CA TYR A 349 3.22 1.32 -27.28
C TYR A 349 4.27 0.99 -28.35
N PRO A 350 3.84 0.51 -29.54
CA PRO A 350 2.48 0.13 -29.89
C PRO A 350 2.05 -1.16 -29.19
N SER A 351 0.74 -1.46 -29.17
CA SER A 351 0.25 -2.71 -28.60
C SER A 351 0.71 -3.92 -29.43
N ALA A 352 0.84 -5.08 -28.79
CA ALA A 352 1.16 -6.32 -29.49
C ALA A 352 0.17 -6.61 -30.63
N GLY A 353 0.69 -6.90 -31.82
CA GLY A 353 -0.07 -7.15 -33.04
C GLY A 353 -0.49 -5.89 -33.80
N ALA A 354 -0.09 -4.69 -33.35
CA ALA A 354 -0.47 -3.45 -34.01
C ALA A 354 0.00 -3.39 -35.47
N VAL A 355 -0.84 -2.78 -36.30
CA VAL A 355 -0.53 -2.46 -37.68
C VAL A 355 -0.17 -0.98 -37.73
N ILE A 356 1.08 -0.67 -38.03
CA ILE A 356 1.65 0.68 -37.98
C ILE A 356 2.21 1.09 -39.35
N SER A 357 2.45 2.39 -39.49
CA SER A 357 2.91 2.97 -40.73
C SER A 357 4.34 3.49 -40.64
N THR A 358 5.06 3.43 -41.76
CA THR A 358 6.45 3.92 -41.90
C THR A 358 6.69 5.41 -41.59
N THR A 359 5.67 6.28 -41.56
CA THR A 359 5.88 7.75 -41.47
C THR A 359 5.78 8.34 -40.07
N ILE A 360 5.16 7.65 -39.11
CA ILE A 360 5.09 8.10 -37.71
C ILE A 360 5.06 6.84 -36.85
N THR A 361 6.22 6.43 -36.35
CA THR A 361 6.30 5.38 -35.34
C THR A 361 6.90 5.99 -34.09
N SER A 362 6.15 5.89 -33.00
CA SER A 362 6.68 6.09 -31.65
C SER A 362 6.76 4.73 -30.98
N LEU A 363 7.76 4.53 -30.13
CA LEU A 363 7.83 3.41 -29.21
C LEU A 363 7.81 3.96 -27.81
N ALA A 364 6.92 3.44 -26.97
CA ALA A 364 6.89 3.79 -25.56
C ALA A 364 6.99 2.53 -24.72
N GLY A 365 7.74 2.61 -23.63
CA GLY A 365 7.96 1.52 -22.72
C GLY A 365 8.28 2.04 -21.32
N TYR A 366 8.20 1.13 -20.37
CA TYR A 366 8.51 1.38 -18.97
C TYR A 366 9.53 0.36 -18.47
N GLY A 367 10.47 0.82 -17.64
CA GLY A 367 11.35 -0.05 -16.88
C GLY A 367 11.36 0.37 -15.42
N TYR A 368 11.38 -0.60 -14.51
CA TYR A 368 11.44 -0.36 -13.08
C TYR A 368 12.26 -1.43 -12.42
N ASP A 369 13.08 -1.03 -11.48
CA ASP A 369 13.89 -1.89 -10.66
C ASP A 369 13.49 -1.74 -9.19
N LEU A 370 13.47 -2.84 -8.43
CA LEU A 370 13.05 -2.79 -7.03
C LEU A 370 14.06 -2.05 -6.15
N GLU A 371 15.34 -2.05 -6.53
CA GLU A 371 16.41 -1.39 -5.79
C GLU A 371 16.64 0.05 -6.26
N GLU A 372 16.46 0.34 -7.56
CA GLU A 372 16.77 1.66 -8.15
C GLU A 372 15.53 2.51 -8.46
N GLY A 373 14.33 1.93 -8.46
CA GLY A 373 13.10 2.61 -8.86
C GLY A 373 12.91 2.66 -10.37
N GLU A 374 12.30 3.74 -10.88
CA GLU A 374 12.04 3.89 -12.33
C GLU A 374 13.34 4.04 -13.13
N LEU A 375 13.47 3.23 -14.19
CA LEU A 375 14.62 3.25 -15.08
C LEU A 375 14.38 4.19 -16.27
N ALA A 376 15.38 5.01 -16.58
CA ALA A 376 15.27 6.06 -17.58
C ALA A 376 16.42 6.07 -18.60
N GLY A 377 16.20 6.69 -19.75
CA GLY A 377 17.25 7.02 -20.72
C GLY A 377 18.04 5.80 -21.20
N SER A 378 19.36 5.80 -20.98
CA SER A 378 20.26 4.76 -21.50
C SER A 378 20.07 3.38 -20.87
N SER A 379 19.39 3.29 -19.73
CA SER A 379 19.03 2.02 -19.10
C SER A 379 17.99 1.24 -19.91
N LEU A 380 17.28 1.91 -20.83
CA LEU A 380 16.29 1.32 -21.72
C LEU A 380 16.80 1.34 -23.16
N ALA A 381 16.97 0.18 -23.79
CA ALA A 381 17.45 0.06 -25.16
C ALA A 381 16.43 -0.64 -26.05
N TRP A 382 16.17 -0.07 -27.23
CA TRP A 382 15.21 -0.59 -28.20
C TRP A 382 15.90 -1.21 -29.41
N THR A 383 15.43 -2.38 -29.83
CA THR A 383 15.88 -3.07 -31.04
C THR A 383 14.72 -3.61 -31.85
N SER A 384 14.94 -3.75 -33.15
CA SER A 384 14.15 -4.57 -34.06
C SER A 384 15.01 -5.72 -34.57
N ASP A 385 14.41 -6.90 -34.67
CA ASP A 385 14.97 -8.06 -35.36
C ASP A 385 15.34 -7.79 -36.84
N ARG A 386 14.67 -6.84 -37.48
CA ARG A 386 14.87 -6.47 -38.88
C ARG A 386 15.77 -5.25 -39.08
N ASP A 387 15.57 -4.20 -38.29
CA ASP A 387 16.26 -2.91 -38.48
C ASP A 387 17.41 -2.68 -37.50
N GLY A 388 17.63 -3.58 -36.54
CA GLY A 388 18.70 -3.49 -35.56
C GLY A 388 18.41 -2.47 -34.46
N LYS A 389 19.39 -1.66 -34.06
CA LYS A 389 19.27 -0.69 -32.96
C LYS A 389 18.36 0.48 -33.36
N LEU A 390 17.33 0.74 -32.55
CA LEU A 390 16.37 1.81 -32.79
C LEU A 390 16.65 3.06 -31.93
N GLY A 391 17.11 2.88 -30.69
CA GLY A 391 17.38 3.98 -29.78
C GLY A 391 17.42 3.55 -28.31
N SER A 392 17.34 4.52 -27.42
CA SER A 392 17.27 4.32 -25.97
C SER A 392 16.37 5.37 -25.32
N GLY A 393 15.70 4.99 -24.23
CA GLY A 393 14.76 5.83 -23.50
C GLY A 393 13.35 5.24 -23.41
N GLU A 394 12.53 5.86 -22.59
CA GLU A 394 11.15 5.54 -22.25
C GLU A 394 10.23 5.77 -23.46
N LEU A 395 10.54 6.80 -24.24
CA LEU A 395 9.84 7.19 -25.46
C LEU A 395 10.84 7.45 -26.58
N LEU A 396 10.68 6.73 -27.69
CA LEU A 396 11.32 7.05 -28.96
C LEU A 396 10.28 7.64 -29.89
N GLU A 397 10.56 8.84 -30.41
CA GLU A 397 9.74 9.50 -31.43
C GLU A 397 10.45 9.48 -32.78
N ASP A 398 9.68 9.66 -33.85
CA ASP A 398 10.18 9.79 -35.22
C ASP A 398 11.09 8.63 -35.69
N ILE A 399 10.86 7.42 -35.19
CA ILE A 399 11.61 6.25 -35.65
C ILE A 399 11.08 5.77 -37.00
N PHE A 400 11.99 5.29 -37.85
CA PHE A 400 11.65 4.67 -39.12
C PHE A 400 11.80 3.16 -39.00
N LEU A 401 10.71 2.43 -39.24
CA LEU A 401 10.74 0.97 -39.40
C LEU A 401 10.53 0.63 -40.87
N THR A 402 11.32 -0.31 -41.40
CA THR A 402 11.16 -0.79 -42.77
C THR A 402 9.82 -1.53 -42.95
N PRO A 403 9.22 -1.58 -44.14
CA PRO A 403 8.02 -2.40 -44.34
C PRO A 403 8.27 -3.89 -44.06
N GLY A 404 7.39 -4.50 -43.27
CA GLY A 404 7.51 -5.89 -42.86
C GLY A 404 6.90 -6.16 -41.48
N GLU A 405 6.97 -7.42 -41.05
CA GLU A 405 6.73 -7.77 -39.65
C GLU A 405 8.02 -7.54 -38.86
N HIS A 406 7.91 -6.96 -37.65
CA HIS A 406 9.02 -6.71 -36.73
C HIS A 406 8.71 -7.32 -35.37
N GLN A 407 9.72 -7.94 -34.77
CA GLN A 407 9.80 -8.11 -33.33
C GLN A 407 10.55 -6.92 -32.74
N ILE A 408 9.80 -6.03 -32.08
CA ILE A 408 10.36 -4.90 -31.36
C ILE A 408 10.64 -5.34 -29.92
N THR A 409 11.87 -5.14 -29.46
CA THR A 409 12.30 -5.51 -28.11
C THR A 409 12.80 -4.28 -27.37
N MET A 410 12.29 -4.07 -26.16
CA MET A 410 12.91 -3.16 -25.19
C MET A 410 13.66 -3.99 -24.17
N LYS A 411 14.93 -3.65 -23.94
CA LYS A 411 15.78 -4.20 -22.89
C LYS A 411 16.00 -3.15 -21.81
N ALA A 412 15.74 -3.51 -20.56
CA ALA A 412 16.10 -2.72 -19.38
C ALA A 412 17.40 -3.27 -18.77
N SER A 413 18.24 -2.40 -18.24
CA SER A 413 19.44 -2.75 -17.47
C SER A 413 19.53 -1.85 -16.23
N ASP A 414 19.74 -2.44 -15.05
CA ASP A 414 20.00 -1.69 -13.81
C ASP A 414 21.49 -1.26 -13.71
N GLY A 415 21.82 -0.52 -12.65
CA GLY A 415 23.20 -0.10 -12.35
C GLY A 415 24.14 -1.25 -11.95
N GLN A 416 23.61 -2.41 -11.55
CA GLN A 416 24.37 -3.60 -11.15
C GLN A 416 24.64 -4.57 -12.31
N GLY A 417 24.00 -4.33 -13.46
CA GLY A 417 24.15 -5.11 -14.69
C GLY A 417 23.13 -6.24 -14.87
N HIS A 418 22.10 -6.36 -14.02
CA HIS A 418 20.98 -7.24 -14.33
C HIS A 418 20.14 -6.63 -15.43
N THR A 419 19.55 -7.52 -16.24
CA THR A 419 18.81 -7.08 -17.42
C THR A 419 17.59 -7.94 -17.64
N SER A 420 16.52 -7.29 -18.08
CA SER A 420 15.29 -7.94 -18.55
C SER A 420 14.91 -7.39 -19.91
N GLN A 421 14.02 -8.08 -20.61
CA GLN A 421 13.48 -7.58 -21.88
C GLN A 421 12.00 -7.92 -22.05
N ALA A 422 11.30 -7.07 -22.80
CA ALA A 422 9.95 -7.30 -23.28
C ALA A 422 9.91 -7.12 -24.80
N SER A 423 9.10 -7.92 -25.47
CA SER A 423 8.96 -7.86 -26.93
C SER A 423 7.51 -7.82 -27.37
N ILE A 424 7.26 -7.14 -28.48
CA ILE A 424 5.99 -7.13 -29.19
C ILE A 424 6.22 -7.45 -30.67
N ILE A 425 5.20 -8.02 -31.31
CA ILE A 425 5.17 -8.17 -32.77
C ILE A 425 4.32 -7.04 -33.37
N VAL A 426 4.82 -6.37 -34.41
CA VAL A 426 4.09 -5.34 -35.15
C VAL A 426 4.20 -5.56 -36.65
N LYS A 427 3.21 -5.12 -37.41
CA LYS A 427 3.22 -5.15 -38.87
C LYS A 427 3.31 -3.73 -39.42
N VAL A 428 4.41 -3.45 -40.11
CA VAL A 428 4.71 -2.14 -40.68
C VAL A 428 4.33 -2.15 -42.17
N TYR A 429 3.41 -1.28 -42.55
CA TYR A 429 3.03 -1.09 -43.95
C TYR A 429 3.56 0.24 -44.48
N PRO A 430 3.98 0.29 -45.76
CA PRO A 430 4.30 1.56 -46.39
C PRO A 430 3.05 2.43 -46.38
N GLN A 431 3.19 3.72 -46.10
CA GLN A 431 2.10 4.65 -46.41
C GLN A 431 1.79 4.52 -47.90
N ILE A 432 0.61 3.99 -48.21
CA ILE A 432 -0.01 4.31 -49.49
C ILE A 432 -0.50 5.74 -49.28
N VAL A 433 0.20 6.72 -49.81
CA VAL A 433 -0.40 8.03 -50.07
C VAL A 433 -1.25 7.80 -51.32
N PRO A 434 -2.58 7.55 -51.25
CA PRO A 434 -3.38 7.57 -52.46
C PRO A 434 -3.21 8.98 -53.04
N GLY A 435 -2.63 9.04 -54.25
CA GLY A 435 -2.49 10.30 -54.97
C GLY A 435 -3.82 11.02 -54.93
N LYS A 436 -3.86 12.21 -54.34
CA LYS A 436 -5.07 13.04 -54.28
C LYS A 436 -5.61 13.21 -55.69
N SER A 437 -6.62 12.43 -56.06
CA SER A 437 -7.39 12.64 -57.28
C SER A 437 -8.62 13.44 -56.89
N LEU A 438 -8.58 14.74 -57.17
CA LEU A 438 -9.74 15.62 -57.08
C LEU A 438 -10.64 15.36 -58.30
N PHE A 439 -11.74 14.64 -58.11
CA PHE A 439 -12.77 14.52 -59.16
C PHE A 439 -13.68 15.75 -59.08
N LEU A 440 -13.47 16.72 -59.98
CA LEU A 440 -14.36 17.87 -60.13
C LEU A 440 -15.63 17.46 -60.90
N PRO A 441 -16.84 17.85 -60.45
CA PRO A 441 -18.05 17.61 -61.23
C PRO A 441 -18.02 18.47 -62.51
N LEU A 442 -17.99 17.82 -63.67
CA LEU A 442 -18.22 18.49 -64.95
C LEU A 442 -19.71 18.86 -65.06
N ILE A 443 -20.02 20.16 -64.99
CA ILE A 443 -21.33 20.66 -65.42
C ILE A 443 -21.36 20.60 -66.94
N ARG A 444 -22.08 19.62 -67.50
CA ARG A 444 -22.44 19.61 -68.91
C ARG A 444 -23.54 20.67 -69.11
N ARG A 445 -23.18 21.83 -69.68
CA ARG A 445 -24.19 22.78 -70.19
C ARG A 445 -25.01 22.06 -71.26
N ARG A 446 -26.34 22.16 -71.13
CA ARG A 446 -27.33 21.50 -71.97
C ARG A 446 -27.19 21.88 -73.44
#